data_AF-A0A1Y5HUU4-F1
#
_entry.id   AF-A0A1Y5HUU4-F1
#
_cell.length_a   1.000
_cell.length_b   1.000
_cell.length_c   1.000
_cell.angle_alpha   90.00
_cell.angle_beta   90.00
_cell.angle_gamma   90.00
#
_symmetry.space_group_name_H-M   'P 1'
#
loop_
_entity.id
_entity.type
_entity.pdbx_description
1 polymer ?
#
loop_
_entity_poly.entity_id
_entity_poly.type
_entity_poly.pdbx_seq_one_letter_code
_entity_poly.pdbx_strand_id
1 'polypeptide(L)'
;MGLIRQAASIVLVSTLSFASVAELVVEEGYARKPIPGRSMSAAFMTIRNTGVEDFVLTSACLEGADSVEIHTHSHVDGVMRMRQLH
;
A
#
# COMPACT_ATOMS: atom_id res chain seq x y z
N MET A 1 19.89 -29.19 -37.58
CA MET A 1 20.46 -28.82 -36.27
C MET A 1 20.22 -27.36 -35.85
N GLY A 2 20.22 -26.39 -36.78
CA GLY A 2 20.09 -24.95 -36.46
C GLY A 2 18.68 -24.52 -36.00
N LEU A 3 17.63 -24.98 -36.69
CA LEU A 3 16.23 -24.64 -36.34
C LEU A 3 15.81 -25.12 -34.95
N ILE A 4 16.25 -26.31 -34.53
CA ILE A 4 15.96 -26.86 -33.20
C ILE A 4 16.70 -26.05 -32.11
N ARG A 5 17.95 -25.62 -32.35
CA ARG A 5 18.69 -24.74 -31.42
C ARG A 5 18.09 -23.33 -31.33
N GLN A 6 17.57 -22.80 -32.43
CA GLN A 6 16.89 -21.50 -32.46
C GLN A 6 15.54 -21.56 -31.75
N ALA A 7 14.74 -22.61 -31.97
CA ALA A 7 13.49 -22.84 -31.27
C ALA A 7 13.71 -23.00 -29.75
N ALA A 8 14.75 -23.74 -29.34
CA ALA A 8 15.12 -23.88 -27.93
C ALA A 8 15.53 -22.54 -27.29
N SER A 9 16.22 -21.67 -28.04
CA SER A 9 16.62 -20.35 -27.56
C SER A 9 15.43 -19.39 -27.40
N ILE A 10 14.44 -19.48 -28.28
CA ILE A 10 13.22 -18.64 -28.22
C ILE A 10 12.33 -19.03 -27.03
N VAL A 11 12.20 -20.33 -26.74
CA VAL A 11 11.44 -20.82 -25.58
C VAL A 11 12.11 -20.45 -24.24
N LEU A 12 13.44 -20.38 -24.21
CA LEU A 12 14.16 -19.97 -23.00
C LEU A 12 13.98 -18.48 -22.69
N VAL A 13 13.90 -17.61 -23.71
CA VAL A 13 13.72 -16.16 -23.51
C VAL A 13 12.29 -15.80 -23.09
N SER A 14 11.28 -16.54 -23.55
CA SER A 14 9.87 -16.25 -23.20
C SER A 14 9.49 -16.57 -21.75
N THR A 15 10.31 -17.34 -21.02
CA THR A 15 10.09 -17.65 -19.59
C THR A 15 10.65 -16.60 -18.63
N LEU A 16 11.43 -15.63 -19.12
CA LEU A 16 12.03 -14.55 -18.31
C LEU A 16 11.12 -13.33 -18.10
N SER A 17 9.85 -13.41 -18.50
CA SER A 17 8.86 -12.38 -18.20
C SER A 17 8.49 -12.41 -16.72
N PHE A 18 9.37 -11.87 -15.87
CA PHE A 18 9.04 -11.53 -14.50
C PHE A 18 8.04 -10.38 -14.52
N ALA A 19 6.77 -10.70 -14.32
CA ALA A 19 5.79 -9.69 -13.96
C ALA A 19 6.20 -9.12 -12.59
N SER A 20 6.72 -7.90 -12.56
CA SER A 20 6.91 -7.16 -11.32
C SER A 20 5.53 -6.79 -10.78
N VAL A 21 4.94 -7.69 -9.99
CA VAL A 21 3.76 -7.37 -9.20
C VAL A 21 4.22 -6.39 -8.13
N ALA A 22 3.58 -5.22 -8.04
CA ALA A 22 3.86 -4.30 -6.95
C ALA A 22 3.58 -5.04 -5.62
N GLU A 23 4.60 -5.21 -4.79
CA GLU A 23 4.48 -5.93 -3.51
C GLU A 23 3.54 -5.21 -2.53
N LEU A 24 3.22 -3.94 -2.81
CA LEU A 24 2.24 -3.15 -2.07
C LEU A 24 1.12 -2.69 -2.99
N VAL A 25 -0.12 -3.04 -2.64
CA VAL A 25 -1.33 -2.63 -3.36
C VAL A 25 -2.13 -1.68 -2.47
N VAL A 26 -2.49 -0.51 -3.01
CA VAL A 26 -3.35 0.47 -2.33
C VAL A 26 -4.68 0.54 -3.06
N GLU A 27 -5.77 0.31 -2.32
CA GLU A 27 -7.12 0.20 -2.84
C GLU A 27 -8.07 1.13 -2.07
N GLU A 28 -9.12 1.61 -2.76
CA GLU A 28 -10.27 2.29 -2.15
C GLU A 28 -9.91 3.50 -1.28
N GLY A 29 -8.91 4.29 -1.70
CA GLY A 29 -8.50 5.50 -1.02
C GLY A 29 -9.55 6.61 -1.09
N TYR A 30 -9.95 7.15 0.06
CA TYR A 30 -10.82 8.33 0.13
C TYR A 30 -10.53 9.21 1.36
N ALA A 31 -10.75 10.52 1.22
CA ALA A 31 -10.65 11.47 2.31
C ALA A 31 -12.04 11.99 2.69
N ARG A 32 -12.30 12.17 3.98
CA ARG A 32 -13.54 12.81 4.44
C ARG A 32 -13.42 14.32 4.29
N LYS A 33 -14.53 14.97 3.95
CA LYS A 33 -14.62 16.42 4.03
C LYS A 33 -14.49 16.86 5.51
N PRO A 34 -13.68 17.89 5.81
CA PRO A 34 -13.64 18.45 7.16
C PRO A 34 -15.02 18.89 7.63
N ILE A 35 -15.30 18.70 8.91
CA ILE A 35 -16.51 19.22 9.55
C ILE A 35 -16.43 20.76 9.54
N PRO A 36 -17.53 21.49 9.26
CA PRO A 36 -17.52 22.95 9.31
C PRO A 36 -16.89 23.48 10.61
N GLY A 37 -15.94 24.42 10.48
CA GLY A 37 -15.19 24.98 11.61
C GLY A 37 -14.05 24.11 12.14
N ARG A 38 -13.76 22.96 11.53
CA ARG A 38 -12.60 22.12 11.87
C ARG A 38 -11.58 22.11 10.73
N SER A 39 -10.31 22.25 11.09
CA SER A 39 -9.17 22.17 10.17
C SER A 39 -8.67 20.74 9.94
N MET A 40 -9.19 19.77 10.70
CA MET A 40 -8.75 18.38 10.68
C MET A 40 -9.81 17.46 10.09
N SER A 41 -9.36 16.45 9.36
CA SER A 41 -10.17 15.36 8.81
C SER A 41 -9.35 14.06 8.78
N ALA A 42 -9.94 12.98 8.26
CA ALA A 42 -9.28 11.69 8.12
C ALA A 42 -9.40 11.16 6.69
N ALA A 43 -8.36 10.46 6.25
CA ALA A 43 -8.35 9.67 5.03
C ALA A 43 -8.25 8.18 5.37
N PHE A 44 -8.83 7.37 4.51
CA PHE A 44 -8.93 5.92 4.67
C PHE A 44 -8.53 5.28 3.34
N MET A 45 -7.84 4.15 3.42
CA MET A 45 -7.48 3.32 2.27
C MET A 45 -7.17 1.92 2.77
N THR A 46 -7.22 0.94 1.88
CA THR A 46 -6.74 -0.42 2.14
C THR A 46 -5.35 -0.56 1.56
N ILE A 47 -4.38 -0.92 2.39
CA ILE A 47 -3.01 -1.24 1.96
C ILE A 47 -2.80 -2.73 2.14
N ARG A 48 -2.49 -3.45 1.07
CA ARG A 48 -2.23 -4.89 1.06
C ARG A 48 -0.79 -5.16 0.65
N ASN A 49 -0.04 -5.81 1.54
CA ASN A 49 1.25 -6.41 1.19
C ASN A 49 1.00 -7.75 0.48
N THR A 50 1.42 -7.86 -0.77
CA THR A 50 1.41 -9.10 -1.57
C THR A 50 2.79 -9.70 -1.76
N GLY A 51 3.84 -9.07 -1.19
CA GLY A 51 5.20 -9.59 -1.16
C GLY A 51 5.42 -10.65 -0.09
N VAL A 52 6.63 -11.17 -0.03
CA VAL A 52 7.06 -12.16 0.97
C VAL A 52 7.81 -11.52 2.15
N GLU A 53 8.24 -10.27 2.01
CA GLU A 53 8.92 -9.51 3.06
C GLU A 53 7.94 -8.59 3.80
N ASP A 54 8.26 -8.30 5.05
CA ASP A 54 7.50 -7.35 5.86
C ASP A 54 7.75 -5.91 5.39
N PHE A 55 6.70 -5.09 5.42
CA PHE A 55 6.78 -3.65 5.14
C PHE A 55 6.38 -2.84 6.37
N VAL A 56 7.08 -1.74 6.58
CA VAL A 56 6.76 -0.76 7.63
C VAL A 56 6.28 0.53 6.98
N LEU A 57 5.03 0.90 7.22
CA LEU A 57 4.49 2.19 6.83
C LEU A 57 4.96 3.26 7.82
N THR A 58 5.86 4.13 7.38
CA THR A 58 6.50 5.15 8.24
C THR A 58 5.89 6.54 8.11
N SER A 59 5.23 6.84 6.98
CA SER A 59 4.66 8.16 6.73
C SER A 59 3.56 8.13 5.67
N ALA A 60 2.77 9.20 5.63
CA ALA A 60 1.79 9.48 4.59
C ALA A 60 1.77 10.99 4.32
N CYS A 61 1.28 11.40 3.15
CA CYS A 61 1.08 12.81 2.80
C CYS A 61 -0.29 13.00 2.16
N LEU A 62 -0.85 14.19 2.31
CA LEU A 62 -2.13 14.56 1.71
C LEU A 62 -2.04 16.01 1.24
N GLU A 63 -2.33 16.24 -0.04
CA GLU A 63 -2.35 17.58 -0.60
C GLU A 63 -3.40 18.45 0.11
N GLY A 64 -3.01 19.66 0.51
CA GLY A 64 -3.86 20.57 1.27
C GLY A 64 -3.93 20.29 2.78
N ALA A 65 -3.15 19.34 3.31
CA ALA A 65 -2.95 19.15 4.74
C ALA A 65 -1.54 19.55 5.15
N ASP A 66 -1.40 20.33 6.23
CA ASP A 66 -0.10 20.74 6.77
C ASP A 66 0.67 19.56 7.37
N SER A 67 -0.05 18.57 7.92
CA SER A 67 0.52 17.36 8.53
C SER A 67 -0.41 16.17 8.41
N VAL A 68 0.17 14.96 8.37
CA VAL A 68 -0.57 13.70 8.41
C VAL A 68 -0.02 12.82 9.53
N GLU A 69 -0.94 12.25 10.31
CA GLU A 69 -0.63 11.32 11.39
C GLU A 69 -1.27 9.96 11.08
N ILE A 70 -0.55 8.87 11.37
CA ILE A 70 -1.08 7.51 11.24
C ILE A 70 -1.56 7.08 12.62
N HIS A 71 -2.82 6.65 12.71
CA HIS A 71 -3.45 6.28 13.98
C HIS A 71 -3.80 4.79 13.99
N THR A 72 -3.62 4.13 15.15
CA THR A 72 -4.11 2.77 15.41
C THR A 72 -5.28 2.80 16.39
N HIS A 73 -6.13 1.78 16.29
CA HIS A 73 -7.27 1.58 17.19
C HIS A 73 -7.04 0.30 17.99
N SER A 74 -7.09 0.41 19.31
CA SER A 74 -7.01 -0.73 20.22
C SER A 74 -8.27 -0.80 21.08
N HIS A 75 -8.78 -2.00 21.29
CA HIS A 75 -9.84 -2.26 22.28
C HIS A 75 -9.18 -2.69 23.59
N VAL A 76 -9.31 -1.87 24.63
CA VAL A 76 -8.71 -2.12 25.95
C VAL A 76 -9.79 -1.92 27.00
N ASP A 77 -10.04 -2.96 27.81
CA ASP A 77 -11.02 -2.96 28.89
C ASP A 77 -12.43 -2.52 28.46
N GLY A 78 -12.88 -2.97 27.28
CA GLY A 78 -14.19 -2.61 26.74
C GLY A 78 -14.25 -1.26 26.01
N VAL A 79 -13.17 -0.48 26.00
CA VAL A 79 -13.13 0.86 25.42
C VAL A 79 -12.26 0.90 24.16
N MET A 80 -12.76 1.53 23.10
CA MET A 80 -11.96 1.82 21.91
C MET A 80 -11.06 3.03 22.18
N ARG A 81 -9.76 2.88 21.94
CA ARG A 81 -8.77 3.95 22.04
C ARG A 81 -8.06 4.15 20.72
N MET A 82 -7.93 5.41 20.33
CA MET A 82 -7.11 5.84 19.20
C MET A 82 -5.75 6.34 19.72
N ARG A 83 -4.68 5.97 19.04
CA ARG A 83 -3.33 6.46 19.32
C ARG A 83 -2.57 6.69 18.03
N GLN A 84 -1.85 7.80 17.94
CA GLN A 84 -0.87 8.03 16.89
C GLN A 84 0.26 6.98 16.97
N LEU A 85 0.65 6.45 15.81
CA LEU A 85 1.87 5.69 15.59
C LEU A 85 3.00 6.67 15.23
N HIS A 86 4.18 6.44 15.81
CA HIS A 86 5.39 7.23 15.61
C HIS A 86 6.42 6.38 14.88
#